data_AF-A0A2K2V5X5-F1
#
_entry.id   AF-A0A2K2V5X5-F1
#
_cell.length_a   1.000
_cell.length_b   1.000
_cell.length_c   1.000
_cell.angle_alpha   90.00
_cell.angle_beta   90.00
_cell.angle_gamma   90.00
#
_symmetry.space_group_name_H-M   'P 1'
#
loop_
_entity.id
_entity.type
_entity.pdbx_description
1 polymer ?
#
loop_
_entity_poly.entity_id
_entity_poly.type
_entity_poly.pdbx_seq_one_letter_code
_entity_poly.pdbx_strand_id
1 'polypeptide(L)'
;MNVLLIPPYSIVFIIALAFFLTLITNIISKKKIDYEKMREYQKVIKEYTDLQKEFLRTGDKKLEKKLEKIKPKYKTAQSEITKMSFTPMVYTLIPIMIIFILLGGFYSEIPFVRLPFSLPYIMGYFHGRSAFGDDVLGYFGTYVLASFFFSTIIQKIMKTSPTQ
;
A
#
# COMPACT_ATOMS: atom_id res chain seq x y z
N MET A 1 -22.42 -26.44 19.26
CA MET A 1 -23.43 -25.51 18.72
C MET A 1 -22.70 -24.32 18.11
N ASN A 2 -22.09 -24.50 16.93
CA ASN A 2 -21.33 -23.46 16.23
C ASN A 2 -22.10 -22.99 15.00
N VAL A 3 -23.17 -22.23 15.26
CA VAL A 3 -24.07 -21.69 14.22
C VAL A 3 -23.41 -20.53 13.45
N LEU A 4 -22.20 -20.11 13.86
CA LEU A 4 -21.38 -19.08 13.20
C LEU A 4 -20.56 -19.58 12.00
N LEU A 5 -20.59 -20.88 11.69
CA LEU A 5 -19.80 -21.52 10.63
C LEU A 5 -20.63 -21.95 9.40
N ILE A 6 -21.93 -21.62 9.35
CA ILE A 6 -22.81 -21.99 8.24
C ILE A 6 -23.09 -20.76 7.35
N PRO A 7 -22.87 -20.83 6.03
CA PRO A 7 -23.04 -19.70 5.10
C PRO A 7 -24.55 -19.44 4.91
N PRO A 8 -25.12 -18.47 5.65
CA PRO A 8 -25.02 -17.05 5.29
C PRO A 8 -24.68 -16.07 6.45
N TYR A 9 -24.65 -16.53 7.72
CA TYR A 9 -24.46 -15.64 8.86
C TYR A 9 -23.01 -15.18 9.05
N SER A 10 -22.04 -16.02 8.71
CA SER A 10 -20.61 -15.68 8.70
C SER A 10 -20.27 -14.59 7.69
N ILE A 11 -20.90 -14.63 6.51
CA ILE A 11 -20.72 -13.64 5.44
C ILE A 11 -21.29 -12.29 5.85
N VAL A 12 -22.50 -12.27 6.42
CA VAL A 12 -23.12 -11.03 6.92
C VAL A 12 -22.26 -10.41 8.04
N PHE A 13 -21.71 -11.23 8.95
CA PHE A 13 -20.82 -10.74 10.01
C PHE A 13 -19.52 -10.15 9.46
N ILE A 14 -18.87 -10.82 8.50
CA ILE A 14 -17.63 -10.33 7.86
C ILE A 14 -17.89 -9.03 7.08
N ILE A 15 -19.00 -8.96 6.33
CA ILE A 15 -19.39 -7.75 5.58
C ILE A 15 -19.67 -6.60 6.53
N ALA A 16 -20.42 -6.84 7.62
CA ALA A 16 -20.68 -5.82 8.63
C ALA A 16 -19.37 -5.34 9.26
N LEU A 17 -18.46 -6.25 9.63
CA LEU A 17 -17.16 -5.90 10.20
C LEU A 17 -16.29 -5.09 9.22
N ALA A 18 -16.25 -5.50 7.94
CA ALA A 18 -15.52 -4.79 6.88
C ALA A 18 -16.10 -3.39 6.64
N PHE A 19 -17.42 -3.25 6.67
CA PHE A 19 -18.12 -1.97 6.57
C PHE A 19 -17.74 -1.05 7.74
N PHE A 20 -17.83 -1.53 8.98
CA PHE A 20 -17.46 -0.76 10.16
C PHE A 20 -15.98 -0.36 10.15
N LEU A 21 -15.07 -1.26 9.79
CA LEU A 21 -13.64 -0.96 9.67
C LEU A 21 -13.38 0.11 8.60
N THR A 22 -13.97 -0.03 7.42
CA THR A 22 -13.83 0.94 6.33
C THR A 22 -14.38 2.31 6.73
N LEU A 23 -15.51 2.33 7.43
CA LEU A 23 -16.12 3.56 7.92
C LEU A 23 -15.21 4.26 8.95
N ILE A 24 -14.66 3.51 9.92
CA ILE A 24 -13.72 4.03 10.92
C ILE A 24 -12.46 4.56 10.24
N THR A 25 -11.87 3.81 9.30
CA THR A 25 -10.68 4.23 8.54
C THR A 25 -10.92 5.53 7.76
N ASN A 26 -12.07 5.66 7.10
CA ASN A 26 -12.41 6.86 6.35
C ASN A 26 -12.63 8.07 7.26
N ILE A 27 -13.30 7.90 8.40
CA ILE A 27 -13.51 8.97 9.38
C ILE A 27 -12.17 9.43 9.96
N ILE A 28 -11.30 8.50 10.36
CA ILE A 28 -9.96 8.80 10.88
C ILE A 28 -9.13 9.52 9.82
N SER A 29 -9.13 9.03 8.58
CA SER A 29 -8.38 9.63 7.47
C SER A 29 -8.87 11.05 7.18
N LYS A 30 -10.19 11.27 7.14
CA LYS A 30 -10.79 12.60 6.96
C LYS A 30 -10.44 13.56 8.09
N LYS A 31 -10.35 13.08 9.33
CA LYS A 31 -10.07 13.92 10.52
C LYS A 31 -8.56 14.17 10.73
N LYS A 32 -7.70 13.23 10.36
CA LYS A 32 -6.25 13.34 10.55
C LYS A 32 -5.53 14.04 9.40
N ILE A 33 -6.05 13.94 8.18
CA ILE A 33 -5.39 14.54 7.02
C ILE A 33 -5.88 15.99 6.87
N ASP A 34 -4.97 16.91 7.12
CA ASP A 34 -5.16 18.32 6.80
C ASP A 34 -4.89 18.54 5.30
N TYR A 35 -5.96 18.52 4.53
CA TYR A 35 -5.90 18.71 3.07
C TYR A 35 -5.39 20.09 2.67
N GLU A 36 -5.54 21.10 3.54
CA GLU A 36 -5.07 22.45 3.27
C GLU A 36 -3.54 22.53 3.38
N LYS A 37 -2.97 21.98 4.46
CA LYS A 37 -1.51 21.84 4.60
C LYS A 37 -0.90 20.98 3.51
N MET A 38 -1.56 19.89 3.13
CA MET A 38 -1.10 19.04 2.03
C MET A 38 -0.99 19.85 0.73
N ARG A 39 -1.98 20.70 0.43
CA ARG A 39 -1.97 21.57 -0.76
C ARG A 39 -0.86 22.62 -0.68
N GLU A 40 -0.57 23.15 0.51
CA GLU A 40 0.54 24.09 0.70
C GLU A 40 1.90 23.42 0.45
N TYR A 41 2.15 22.25 1.04
CA TYR A 41 3.38 21.50 0.80
C TYR A 41 3.54 21.11 -0.67
N GLN A 42 2.45 20.78 -1.37
CA GLN A 42 2.48 20.49 -2.80
C GLN A 42 2.92 21.71 -3.63
N LYS A 43 2.49 22.92 -3.25
CA LYS A 43 2.96 24.17 -3.89
C LYS A 43 4.46 24.36 -3.70
N VAL A 44 4.98 24.13 -2.49
CA VAL A 44 6.43 24.25 -2.20
C VAL A 44 7.25 23.24 -3.01
N ILE A 45 6.77 21.99 -3.12
CA ILE A 45 7.42 20.95 -3.94
C ILE A 45 7.42 21.34 -5.42
N LYS A 46 6.29 21.85 -5.92
CA LYS A 46 6.17 22.31 -7.31
C LYS A 46 7.10 23.47 -7.59
N GLU A 47 7.12 24.49 -6.73
CA GLU A 47 8.00 25.65 -6.86
C GLU A 47 9.48 25.22 -6.92
N TYR A 48 9.91 24.35 -6.00
CA TYR A 48 11.29 23.84 -6.01
C TYR A 48 11.61 23.06 -7.29
N THR A 49 10.68 22.22 -7.76
CA THR A 49 10.86 21.42 -8.98
C THR A 49 10.95 22.30 -10.23
N ASP A 50 10.12 23.34 -10.32
CA ASP A 50 10.12 24.26 -11.45
C ASP A 50 11.41 25.11 -11.47
N LEU A 51 11.84 25.61 -10.32
CA LEU A 51 13.12 26.31 -10.18
C LEU A 51 14.32 25.42 -10.50
N GLN A 52 14.26 24.13 -10.12
CA GLN A 52 15.32 23.18 -10.42
C GLN A 52 15.42 22.94 -11.93
N LYS A 53 14.29 22.77 -12.62
CA LYS A 53 14.27 22.64 -14.09
C LYS A 53 14.81 23.89 -14.78
N GLU A 54 14.44 25.07 -14.30
CA GLU A 54 14.93 26.33 -14.84
C GLU A 54 16.44 26.49 -14.65
N PHE A 55 16.96 26.15 -13.46
CA PHE A 55 18.39 26.12 -13.18
C PHE A 55 19.14 25.14 -14.09
N LEU A 56 18.63 23.92 -14.27
CA LEU A 56 19.24 22.93 -15.17
C LEU A 56 19.28 23.42 -16.63
N ARG A 57 18.33 24.28 -17.03
CA ARG A 57 18.28 24.85 -18.39
C ARG A 57 19.19 26.06 -18.57
N THR A 58 19.38 26.88 -17.54
CA THR A 58 20.01 28.20 -17.65
C THR A 58 21.38 28.29 -16.98
N GLY A 59 21.67 27.46 -15.98
CA GLY A 59 22.92 27.50 -15.22
C GLY A 59 23.14 28.77 -14.39
N ASP A 60 22.09 29.57 -14.13
CA ASP A 60 22.23 30.86 -13.44
C ASP A 60 22.56 30.67 -11.94
N LYS A 61 23.67 31.28 -11.50
CA LYS A 61 24.11 31.31 -10.09
C LYS A 61 23.10 31.98 -9.15
N LYS A 62 22.20 32.84 -9.65
CA LYS A 62 21.10 33.41 -8.86
C LYS A 62 20.05 32.36 -8.52
N LEU A 63 19.72 31.48 -9.48
CA LEU A 63 18.78 30.38 -9.28
C LEU A 63 19.35 29.34 -8.32
N GLU A 64 20.66 29.06 -8.43
CA GLU A 64 21.37 28.19 -7.49
C GLU A 64 21.21 28.64 -6.03
N LYS A 65 21.49 29.92 -5.74
CA LYS A 65 21.31 30.48 -4.39
C LYS A 65 19.86 30.44 -3.92
N LYS A 66 18.88 30.60 -4.82
CA LYS A 66 17.45 30.51 -4.50
C LYS A 66 17.05 29.06 -4.17
N LEU A 67 17.56 28.09 -4.93
CA LEU A 67 17.36 26.66 -4.68
C LEU A 67 17.93 26.25 -3.33
N GLU A 68 19.15 26.68 -2.99
CA GLU A 68 19.76 26.36 -1.69
C GLU A 68 18.92 26.90 -0.52
N LYS A 69 18.36 28.10 -0.65
CA LYS A 69 17.47 28.69 0.37
C LYS A 69 16.15 27.92 0.54
N ILE A 70 15.57 27.42 -0.55
CA ILE A 70 14.27 26.71 -0.52
C ILE A 70 14.44 25.21 -0.17
N LYS A 71 15.61 24.62 -0.45
CA LYS A 71 15.96 23.22 -0.16
C LYS A 71 15.54 22.70 1.23
N PRO A 72 15.77 23.41 2.35
CA PRO A 72 15.29 22.94 3.66
C PRO A 72 13.76 22.88 3.74
N LYS A 73 13.05 23.92 3.23
CA LYS A 73 11.58 23.94 3.19
C LYS A 73 11.04 22.81 2.30
N TYR A 74 11.67 22.57 1.17
CA TYR A 74 11.35 21.45 0.28
C TYR A 74 11.50 20.10 0.98
N LYS A 75 12.63 19.86 1.68
CA LYS A 75 12.85 18.60 2.42
C LYS A 75 11.77 18.38 3.49
N THR A 76 11.42 19.41 4.24
CA THR A 76 10.35 19.32 5.23
C THR A 76 9.01 19.03 4.57
N ALA A 77 8.64 19.78 3.53
CA ALA A 77 7.39 19.59 2.78
C ALA A 77 7.29 18.17 2.19
N GLN A 78 8.38 17.65 1.62
CA GLN A 78 8.46 16.31 1.07
C GLN A 78 8.25 15.23 2.15
N SER A 79 8.90 15.38 3.30
CA SER A 79 8.74 14.47 4.44
C SER A 79 7.30 14.48 4.97
N GLU A 80 6.72 15.67 5.17
CA GLU A 80 5.37 15.81 5.67
C GLU A 80 4.32 15.25 4.70
N ILE A 81 4.43 15.53 3.40
CA ILE A 81 3.56 14.90 2.39
C ILE A 81 3.70 13.38 2.38
N THR A 82 4.93 12.88 2.53
CA THR A 82 5.17 11.44 2.62
C THR A 82 4.41 10.88 3.82
N LYS A 83 4.57 11.44 5.02
CA LYS A 83 3.83 11.01 6.22
C LYS A 83 2.32 11.10 6.04
N MET A 84 1.81 12.21 5.48
CA MET A 84 0.39 12.42 5.21
C MET A 84 -0.17 11.39 4.23
N SER A 85 0.63 10.93 3.25
CA SER A 85 0.25 9.92 2.27
C SER A 85 0.39 8.48 2.80
N PHE A 86 1.35 8.23 3.69
CA PHE A 86 1.52 6.93 4.36
C PHE A 86 0.46 6.67 5.43
N THR A 87 -0.03 7.72 6.08
CA THR A 87 -1.09 7.64 7.09
C THR A 87 -2.34 6.88 6.59
N PRO A 88 -3.01 7.27 5.48
CA PRO A 88 -4.15 6.54 4.96
C PRO A 88 -3.79 5.16 4.44
N MET A 89 -2.56 4.94 3.95
CA MET A 89 -2.10 3.63 3.52
C MET A 89 -2.08 2.64 4.70
N VAL A 90 -1.50 3.03 5.84
CA VAL A 90 -1.46 2.19 7.05
C VAL A 90 -2.87 1.91 7.57
N TYR A 91 -3.74 2.92 7.60
CA TYR A 91 -5.14 2.74 8.03
C TYR A 91 -5.98 1.89 7.06
N THR A 92 -5.53 1.74 5.80
CA THR A 92 -6.16 0.84 4.82
C THR A 92 -5.58 -0.57 4.90
N LEU A 93 -4.26 -0.68 5.11
CA LEU A 93 -3.55 -1.95 5.16
C LEU A 93 -3.86 -2.74 6.43
N ILE A 94 -4.02 -2.08 7.58
CA ILE A 94 -4.29 -2.74 8.87
C ILE A 94 -5.61 -3.54 8.84
N PRO A 95 -6.75 -2.95 8.42
CA PRO A 95 -8.01 -3.70 8.29
C PRO A 95 -7.88 -4.89 7.34
N ILE A 96 -7.21 -4.71 6.20
CA ILE A 96 -6.95 -5.78 5.25
C ILE A 96 -6.15 -6.90 5.92
N MET A 97 -5.05 -6.57 6.61
CA MET A 97 -4.24 -7.54 7.33
C MET A 97 -5.03 -8.29 8.41
N ILE A 98 -5.90 -7.60 9.15
CA ILE A 98 -6.77 -8.24 10.16
C ILE A 98 -7.72 -9.23 9.49
N ILE A 99 -8.35 -8.84 8.38
CA ILE A 99 -9.21 -9.74 7.59
C ILE A 99 -8.39 -10.95 7.11
N PHE A 100 -7.20 -10.74 6.57
CA PHE A 100 -6.33 -11.83 6.13
C PHE A 100 -5.89 -12.76 7.27
N ILE A 101 -5.60 -12.25 8.47
CA ILE A 101 -5.26 -13.08 9.65
C ILE A 101 -6.48 -13.88 10.11
N LEU A 102 -7.65 -13.24 10.20
CA LEU A 102 -8.90 -13.90 10.58
C LEU A 102 -9.29 -14.98 9.57
N LEU A 103 -9.19 -14.70 8.26
CA LEU A 103 -9.41 -15.68 7.20
C LEU A 103 -8.33 -16.77 7.23
N GLY A 104 -7.07 -16.42 7.51
CA GLY A 104 -5.97 -17.37 7.63
C GLY A 104 -6.21 -18.44 8.70
N GLY A 105 -6.91 -18.11 9.80
CA GLY A 105 -7.32 -19.09 10.82
C GLY A 105 -8.39 -20.09 10.36
N PHE A 106 -9.12 -19.81 9.27
CA PHE A 106 -10.12 -20.71 8.68
C PHE A 106 -9.64 -21.41 7.40
N TYR A 107 -8.73 -20.78 6.66
CA TYR A 107 -8.22 -21.25 5.36
C TYR A 107 -6.77 -21.79 5.44
N SER A 108 -6.24 -22.00 6.63
CA SER A 108 -4.88 -22.52 6.87
C SER A 108 -4.60 -23.89 6.25
N GLU A 109 -5.60 -24.60 5.75
CA GLU A 109 -5.46 -25.98 5.25
C GLU A 109 -5.79 -26.19 3.76
N ILE A 110 -6.07 -25.13 2.98
CA ILE A 110 -6.35 -25.29 1.55
C ILE A 110 -5.15 -24.82 0.71
N PRO A 111 -4.31 -25.74 0.19
CA PRO A 111 -3.25 -25.40 -0.75
C PRO A 111 -3.89 -24.98 -2.08
N PHE A 112 -3.74 -23.72 -2.49
CA PHE A 112 -4.37 -23.22 -3.71
C PHE A 112 -3.50 -23.35 -4.96
N VAL A 113 -2.17 -23.31 -4.86
CA VAL A 113 -1.26 -23.42 -6.01
C VAL A 113 0.04 -24.13 -5.65
N ARG A 114 0.37 -25.21 -6.36
CA ARG A 114 1.73 -25.79 -6.41
C ARG A 114 2.51 -25.11 -7.54
N LEU A 115 3.68 -24.59 -7.22
CA LEU A 115 4.59 -24.05 -8.22
C LEU A 115 5.38 -25.19 -8.88
N PRO A 116 5.69 -25.10 -10.18
CA PRO A 116 6.54 -26.09 -10.87
C PRO A 116 8.03 -25.98 -10.50
N PHE A 117 8.39 -25.04 -9.62
CA PHE A 117 9.74 -24.84 -9.08
C PHE A 117 9.63 -24.46 -7.59
N SER A 118 10.60 -24.91 -6.78
CA SER A 118 10.65 -24.61 -5.34
C SER A 118 11.32 -23.27 -5.06
N LEU A 119 10.80 -22.50 -4.09
CA LEU A 119 11.38 -21.23 -3.65
C LEU A 119 11.74 -21.28 -2.16
N PRO A 120 12.76 -22.07 -1.78
CA PRO A 120 12.99 -22.48 -0.38
C PRO A 120 13.31 -21.31 0.57
N TYR A 121 14.08 -20.31 0.12
CA TYR A 121 14.51 -19.22 1.00
C TYR A 121 13.43 -18.19 1.32
N ILE A 122 12.56 -17.89 0.35
CA ILE A 122 11.48 -16.92 0.52
C ILE A 122 10.33 -17.59 1.25
N MET A 123 9.96 -18.81 0.83
CA MET A 123 8.85 -19.51 1.45
C MET A 123 9.14 -20.04 2.85
N GLY A 124 10.38 -20.42 3.19
CA GLY A 124 10.71 -20.76 4.58
C GLY A 124 10.44 -19.63 5.59
N TYR A 125 10.56 -18.36 5.19
CA TYR A 125 10.26 -17.19 6.03
C TYR A 125 8.76 -16.84 6.06
N PHE A 126 8.07 -16.97 4.94
CA PHE A 126 6.64 -16.65 4.82
C PHE A 126 5.72 -17.77 5.35
N HIS A 127 6.20 -19.02 5.36
CA HIS A 127 5.45 -20.20 5.79
C HIS A 127 5.50 -20.46 7.30
N GLY A 128 5.93 -19.49 8.12
CA GLY A 128 6.08 -19.62 9.58
C GLY A 128 5.20 -20.73 10.21
N ARG A 129 5.85 -21.85 10.59
CA ARG A 129 5.24 -23.04 11.21
C ARG A 129 4.05 -23.70 10.49
N SER A 130 3.80 -23.43 9.22
CA SER A 130 2.79 -24.11 8.42
C SER A 130 3.34 -25.43 7.86
N ALA A 131 2.55 -26.51 7.89
CA ALA A 131 2.96 -27.87 7.50
C ALA A 131 3.10 -28.10 5.98
N PHE A 132 3.27 -27.03 5.19
CA PHE A 132 3.31 -27.10 3.73
C PHE A 132 4.75 -27.20 3.21
N GLY A 133 4.95 -27.94 2.11
CA GLY A 133 6.24 -28.05 1.43
C GLY A 133 6.68 -26.74 0.76
N ASP A 134 7.99 -26.60 0.52
CA ASP A 134 8.65 -25.44 -0.09
C ASP A 134 8.18 -25.14 -1.54
N ASP A 135 7.33 -25.99 -2.10
CA ASP A 135 6.70 -25.94 -3.43
C ASP A 135 5.25 -25.42 -3.40
N VAL A 136 4.65 -25.25 -2.22
CA VAL A 136 3.25 -24.86 -2.06
C VAL A 136 3.16 -23.39 -1.66
N LEU A 137 2.47 -22.57 -2.44
CA LEU A 137 2.17 -21.20 -2.04
C LEU A 137 0.97 -21.18 -1.09
N GLY A 138 1.16 -20.67 0.13
CA GLY A 138 0.04 -20.35 1.01
C GLY A 138 -0.89 -19.29 0.40
N TYR A 139 -2.09 -19.14 0.96
CA TYR A 139 -3.12 -18.20 0.52
C TYR A 139 -2.59 -16.76 0.34
N PHE A 140 -1.76 -16.29 1.28
CA PHE A 140 -1.12 -14.97 1.19
C PHE A 140 -0.15 -14.87 0.00
N GLY A 141 0.71 -15.87 -0.21
CA GLY A 141 1.67 -15.89 -1.31
C GLY A 141 0.99 -15.91 -2.67
N THR A 142 -0.08 -16.70 -2.81
CA THR A 142 -0.89 -16.75 -4.03
C THR A 142 -1.58 -15.41 -4.31
N TYR A 143 -2.13 -14.76 -3.29
CA TYR A 143 -2.75 -13.43 -3.43
C TYR A 143 -1.74 -12.37 -3.86
N VAL A 144 -0.55 -12.35 -3.25
CA VAL A 144 0.51 -11.40 -3.60
C VAL A 144 0.97 -11.62 -5.04
N LEU A 145 1.24 -12.87 -5.44
CA LEU A 145 1.64 -13.22 -6.81
C LEU A 145 0.58 -12.84 -7.85
N ALA A 146 -0.68 -13.20 -7.60
CA ALA A 146 -1.79 -12.83 -8.46
C ALA A 146 -1.92 -11.30 -8.53
N SER A 147 -1.81 -10.60 -7.40
CA SER A 147 -1.88 -9.15 -7.35
C SER A 147 -0.76 -8.49 -8.16
N PHE A 148 0.48 -8.98 -8.12
CA PHE A 148 1.57 -8.47 -8.96
C PHE A 148 1.30 -8.71 -10.45
N PHE A 149 0.82 -9.90 -10.81
CA PHE A 149 0.51 -10.26 -12.19
C PHE A 149 -0.66 -9.43 -12.76
N PHE A 150 -1.77 -9.33 -12.02
CA PHE A 150 -2.90 -8.51 -12.44
C PHE A 150 -2.61 -7.01 -12.36
N SER A 151 -1.80 -6.57 -11.39
CA SER A 151 -1.40 -5.15 -11.32
C SER A 151 -0.61 -4.73 -12.55
N THR A 152 0.27 -5.57 -13.09
CA THR A 152 1.02 -5.24 -14.32
C THR A 152 0.11 -5.20 -15.55
N ILE A 153 -0.88 -6.09 -15.64
CA ILE A 153 -1.89 -6.09 -16.70
C ILE A 153 -2.78 -4.85 -16.61
N ILE A 154 -3.32 -4.55 -15.43
CA ILE A 154 -4.20 -3.39 -15.20
C ILE A 154 -3.45 -2.08 -15.45
N GLN A 155 -2.20 -1.96 -15.01
CA GLN A 155 -1.37 -0.79 -15.28
C GLN A 155 -1.15 -0.58 -16.78
N LYS A 156 -1.00 -1.67 -17.55
CA LYS A 156 -0.85 -1.63 -19.01
C LYS A 156 -2.15 -1.21 -19.72
N ILE A 157 -3.30 -1.63 -19.20
CA ILE A 157 -4.63 -1.25 -19.72
C ILE A 157 -4.95 0.21 -19.36
N MET A 158 -4.69 0.61 -18.12
CA MET A 158 -4.97 1.95 -17.60
C MET A 158 -3.95 3.00 -18.04
N LYS A 159 -2.86 2.59 -18.70
CA LYS A 159 -1.69 3.42 -19.03
C LYS A 159 -1.12 4.16 -17.82
N THR A 160 -1.26 3.59 -16.63
CA THR A 160 -0.73 4.13 -15.38
C THR A 160 0.61 3.50 -15.01
N SER A 161 1.15 2.61 -15.86
CA SER A 161 2.50 2.10 -15.64
C SER A 161 3.48 3.27 -15.70
N PRO A 162 4.36 3.42 -14.69
CA PRO A 162 5.58 4.21 -14.85
C PRO A 162 6.53 3.39 -15.71
N THR A 163 6.17 3.19 -16.98
CA THR A 163 7.11 2.72 -17.98
C THR A 163 7.81 3.97 -18.49
N GLN A 164 9.13 3.96 -18.37
CA GLN A 164 10.04 4.96 -18.93
C GLN A 164 9.72 5.27 -20.39
#